data_AF-A0A353T4M5-F1
#
_entry.id   AF-A0A353T4M5-F1
#
_cell.length_a   1.000
_cell.length_b   1.000
_cell.length_c   1.000
_cell.angle_alpha   90.00
_cell.angle_beta   90.00
_cell.angle_gamma   90.00
#
_symmetry.space_group_name_H-M   'P 1'
#
loop_
_entity.id
_entity.type
_entity.pdbx_description
1 polymer ?
#
loop_
_entity_poly.entity_id
_entity_poly.type
_entity_poly.pdbx_seq_one_letter_code
_entity_poly.pdbx_strand_id
1 'polypeptide(L)' 'LFEHGIYVTGFCYPVVPEGQARIRLQVSDALSYEDIDRAADEIQELVK' A
#
# COMPACT_ATOMS: atom_id res chain seq x y z
N LEU A 1 1.99 -7.56 0.74
CA LEU A 1 2.06 -6.38 1.64
C LEU A 1 1.81 -6.72 3.09
N PHE A 2 0.66 -7.31 3.47
CA PHE A 2 0.40 -7.63 4.88
C PHE A 2 1.44 -8.56 5.49
N GLU A 3 1.86 -9.60 4.77
CA GLU A 3 2.94 -10.52 5.19
C GLU A 3 4.31 -9.84 5.29
N HIS A 4 4.51 -8.70 4.62
CA HIS A 4 5.72 -7.88 4.67
C HIS A 4 5.64 -6.81 5.78
N GLY A 5 4.60 -6.84 6.61
CA GLY A 5 4.38 -5.90 7.71
C GLY A 5 3.75 -4.56 7.28
N ILE A 6 3.29 -4.44 6.03
CA ILE A 6 2.68 -3.20 5.50
C ILE A 6 1.17 -3.38 5.44
N TYR A 7 0.46 -2.66 6.30
CA TYR A 7 -1.00 -2.66 6.33
C TYR A 7 -1.56 -1.60 5.36
N VAL A 8 -2.46 -2.03 4.48
CA VAL A 8 -3.02 -1.18 3.42
C VAL A 8 -4.53 -1.38 3.31
N THR A 9 -5.23 -0.37 2.81
CA THR A 9 -6.67 -0.49 2.54
C THR A 9 -6.89 -0.85 1.06
N GLY A 10 -7.54 -1.98 0.81
CA GLY A 10 -8.00 -2.36 -0.53
C GLY A 10 -9.32 -1.69 -0.88
N PHE A 11 -9.44 -1.20 -2.11
CA PHE A 11 -10.68 -0.72 -2.72
C PHE A 11 -11.07 -1.64 -3.86
N CYS A 12 -12.27 -2.20 -3.77
CA CYS A 12 -12.89 -3.03 -4.79
C CYS A 12 -14.32 -2.55 -5.08
N TYR A 13 -14.99 -3.16 -6.07
CA TYR A 13 -16.40 -2.90 -6.35
C TYR A 13 -17.26 -3.12 -5.09
N PRO A 14 -18.22 -2.23 -4.79
CA PRO A 14 -18.73 -1.11 -5.58
C PRO A 14 -18.01 0.24 -5.36
N VAL A 15 -16.97 0.27 -4.52
CA VAL A 15 -16.27 1.52 -4.16
C VAL A 15 -15.43 2.06 -5.31
N VAL A 16 -14.98 1.18 -6.20
CA VAL A 16 -14.34 1.51 -7.49
C VAL A 16 -15.01 0.70 -8.61
N PRO A 17 -14.99 1.18 -9.88
CA PRO A 17 -15.53 0.41 -10.99
C PRO A 17 -14.92 -1.00 -11.10
N GLU A 18 -15.69 -1.94 -11.65
CA GLU A 18 -15.18 -3.29 -11.92
C GLU A 18 -13.93 -3.25 -12.80
N GLY A 19 -12.98 -4.13 -12.52
CA GLY A 19 -11.67 -4.17 -13.19
C GLY A 19 -10.69 -3.08 -12.75
N GLN A 20 -11.07 -2.18 -11.84
CA GLN A 20 -10.21 -1.10 -11.33
C GLN A 20 -9.90 -1.21 -9.83
N ALA A 21 -9.82 -2.44 -9.33
CA ALA A 21 -9.42 -2.69 -7.94
C ALA A 21 -8.02 -2.12 -7.69
N ARG A 22 -7.86 -1.43 -6.56
CA ARG A 22 -6.61 -0.75 -6.20
C ARG A 22 -6.43 -0.70 -4.69
N ILE A 23 -5.19 -0.57 -4.27
CA ILE A 23 -4.86 -0.34 -2.86
C ILE A 23 -4.61 1.14 -2.61
N ARG A 24 -4.82 1.59 -1.37
CA ARG A 24 -4.42 2.91 -0.89
C ARG A 24 -3.46 2.76 0.26
N LEU A 25 -2.35 3.47 0.13
CA LEU A 25 -1.38 3.70 1.18
C LEU A 25 -1.73 5.03 1.84
N GLN A 26 -1.67 5.05 3.17
CA GLN A 26 -1.88 6.27 3.95
C GLN A 26 -0.59 6.56 4.70
N VAL A 27 -0.17 7.82 4.68
CA VAL A 27 1.05 8.28 5.34
C VAL A 27 0.63 9.32 6.38
N SER A 28 1.31 9.32 7.52
CA SER A 28 1.10 10.28 8.60
C SER A 28 2.43 10.68 9.19
N ASP A 29 2.45 11.79 9.95
CA ASP A 29 3.65 12.30 10.64
C ASP A 29 4.23 11.30 11.67
N ALA A 30 3.46 10.28 12.06
CA ALA A 30 3.93 9.22 12.94
C ALA A 30 4.93 8.25 12.28
N LEU A 31 5.08 8.30 10.95
CA LEU A 31 6.02 7.46 10.20
C LEU A 31 7.38 8.16 10.08
N SER A 32 8.45 7.41 10.30
CA SER A 32 9.80 7.88 10.00
C SER A 32 10.07 7.82 8.49
N TYR A 33 11.10 8.54 8.02
CA TYR A 33 11.56 8.42 6.64
C TYR A 33 12.00 6.98 6.30
N GLU A 34 12.60 6.28 7.27
CA GLU A 34 13.01 4.88 7.10
C GLU A 34 11.79 3.95 6.90
N ASP A 35 10.68 4.21 7.60
CA ASP A 35 9.44 3.46 7.38
C ASP A 35 8.90 3.67 5.96
N ILE A 36 9.00 4.90 5.44
CA ILE A 36 8.57 5.24 4.08
C ILE A 36 9.46 4.56 3.04
N ASP A 37 10.79 4.65 3.21
CA ASP A 37 11.76 4.05 2.30
C ASP A 37 11.60 2.53 2.24
N ARG A 38 11.51 1.88 3.41
CA ARG A 38 11.26 0.44 3.49
C ARG A 38 9.94 0.05 2.81
N ALA A 39 8.88 0.82 3.04
CA ALA A 39 7.60 0.53 2.40
C ALA A 39 7.68 0.66 0.88
N ALA A 40 8.37 1.69 0.38
CA ALA A 40 8.57 1.90 -1.05
C ALA A 40 9.36 0.76 -1.71
N ASP A 41 10.45 0.30 -1.09
CA ASP A 41 11.28 -0.79 -1.60
C ASP A 41 10.50 -2.11 -1.69
N GLU A 42 9.77 -2.47 -0.62
CA GLU A 42 8.95 -3.69 -0.57
C GLU A 42 7.81 -3.66 -1.59
N ILE A 43 7.17 -2.49 -1.79
CA ILE A 43 6.13 -2.32 -2.81
C ILE A 43 6.74 -2.46 -4.20
N GLN A 44 7.91 -1.85 -4.45
CA GLN A 44 8.58 -1.93 -5.74
C GLN A 44 8.95 -3.39 -6.09
N GLU A 45 9.42 -4.17 -5.12
CA GLU A 45 9.75 -5.58 -5.34
C GLU A 45 8.52 -6.43 -5.64
N LEU A 46 7.39 -6.16 -4.97
CA LEU A 46 6.13 -6.88 -5.18
C LEU A 46 5.40 -6.54 -6.49
N VAL A 47 5.68 -5.37 -7.08
CA VAL A 47 5.02 -4.89 -8.32
C VAL A 47 5.82 -5.24 -9.57
N LYS A 48 7.07 -5.70 -9.44
CA LYS A 48 7.83 -6.30 -10.54
C LYS A 48 7.17 -7.59 -11.04
#